data_AF-X1I245-F1
#
_entry.id   AF-X1I245-F1
#
_cell.length_a   1.000
_cell.length_b   1.000
_cell.length_c   1.000
_cell.angle_alpha   90.00
_cell.angle_beta   90.00
_cell.angle_gamma   90.00
#
_symmetry.space_group_name_H-M   'P 1'
#
loop_
_entity.id
_entity.type
_entity.pdbx_description
1 polymer ?
#
loop_
_entity_poly.entity_id
_entity_poly.type
_entity_poly.pdbx_seq_one_letter_code
_entity_poly.pdbx_strand_id
1 'polypeptide(L)'
;MKQMPDECVDMVMTSPPYWGLRDYGIEQIFGGDKDCEHEWGFSPVEHDNLRYRGHNANVGSNKNPEIHKGKERSGGSFCQKCGAWKGQLGLEPTPEMYIEHLTQIFNEAKRVLKKEGTLWLNMGDTYGGGQAHSDWNVREDYPEEKKTGGYHSKLSKEKWDSGLRKLMPKCLMMIPERLAWSLIQNGWILR
;
A
#
# COMPACT_ATOMS: atom_id res chain seq x y z
N MET A 1 -15.94 5.68 -11.82
CA MET A 1 -16.92 4.65 -11.39
C MET A 1 -18.01 5.20 -10.48
N LYS A 2 -17.70 6.00 -9.44
CA LYS A 2 -18.72 6.55 -8.51
C LYS A 2 -19.91 7.28 -9.16
N GLN A 3 -19.70 7.91 -10.31
CA GLN A 3 -20.77 8.61 -11.06
C GLN A 3 -21.49 7.73 -12.08
N MET A 4 -21.03 6.49 -12.28
CA MET A 4 -21.64 5.55 -13.22
C MET A 4 -22.80 4.81 -12.56
N PRO A 5 -23.91 4.56 -13.28
CA PRO A 5 -25.01 3.73 -12.78
C PRO A 5 -24.55 2.30 -12.44
N ASP A 6 -25.37 1.62 -11.64
CA ASP A 6 -25.21 0.19 -11.37
C ASP A 6 -25.47 -0.62 -12.66
N GLU A 7 -24.84 -1.77 -12.78
CA GLU A 7 -25.08 -2.75 -13.87
C GLU A 7 -25.06 -2.14 -15.30
N CYS A 8 -24.16 -1.18 -15.56
CA CYS A 8 -24.05 -0.50 -16.86
C CYS A 8 -22.86 -0.95 -17.73
N VAL A 9 -21.96 -1.79 -17.20
CA VAL A 9 -20.74 -2.25 -17.88
C VAL A 9 -20.79 -3.75 -18.13
N ASP A 10 -20.45 -4.19 -19.35
CA ASP A 10 -20.38 -5.62 -19.72
C ASP A 10 -19.03 -6.27 -19.38
N MET A 11 -17.93 -5.53 -19.52
CA MET A 11 -16.59 -6.04 -19.31
C MET A 11 -15.65 -4.98 -18.75
N VAL A 12 -14.85 -5.36 -17.75
CA VAL A 12 -13.72 -4.57 -17.25
C VAL A 12 -12.44 -5.32 -17.57
N MET A 13 -11.48 -4.66 -18.22
CA MET A 13 -10.14 -5.21 -18.44
C MET A 13 -9.10 -4.19 -17.98
N THR A 14 -8.20 -4.58 -17.07
CA THR A 14 -7.28 -3.63 -16.45
C THR A 14 -6.00 -4.29 -15.91
N SER A 15 -5.00 -3.45 -15.64
CA SER A 15 -3.79 -3.77 -14.88
C SER A 15 -3.54 -2.65 -13.87
N PRO A 16 -3.68 -2.88 -12.56
CA PRO A 16 -3.45 -1.84 -11.56
C PRO A 16 -1.95 -1.53 -11.39
N PRO A 17 -1.60 -0.37 -10.80
CA PRO A 17 -0.23 -0.04 -10.42
C PRO A 17 0.41 -1.13 -9.55
N TYR A 18 1.53 -1.70 -9.99
CA TYR A 18 2.19 -2.78 -9.26
C TYR A 18 2.75 -2.24 -7.94
N TRP A 19 2.59 -3.03 -6.87
CA TRP A 19 2.97 -2.60 -5.53
C TRP A 19 4.48 -2.33 -5.43
N GLY A 20 4.84 -1.17 -4.88
CA GLY A 20 6.21 -0.72 -4.67
C GLY A 20 7.01 -0.41 -5.94
N LEU A 21 6.41 -0.36 -7.13
CA LEU A 21 7.16 -0.28 -8.39
C LEU A 21 7.27 1.13 -8.99
N ARG A 22 6.14 1.84 -9.16
CA ARG A 22 6.11 3.14 -9.88
C ARG A 22 5.41 4.23 -9.09
N ASP A 23 5.98 5.43 -9.20
CA ASP A 23 5.35 6.68 -8.80
C ASP A 23 4.81 7.39 -10.06
N TYR A 24 3.55 7.78 -10.04
CA TYR A 24 2.86 8.48 -11.11
C TYR A 24 2.55 9.93 -10.73
N GLY A 25 2.90 10.37 -9.51
CA GLY A 25 2.64 11.71 -9.00
C GLY A 25 1.16 11.99 -8.70
N ILE A 26 0.35 10.95 -8.50
CA ILE A 26 -1.11 11.10 -8.27
C ILE A 26 -1.46 10.66 -6.85
N GLU A 27 -1.64 11.63 -5.96
CA GLU A 27 -2.11 11.36 -4.60
C GLU A 27 -3.63 11.21 -4.52
N GLN A 28 -4.08 10.27 -3.70
CA GLN A 28 -5.47 9.97 -3.41
C GLN A 28 -5.65 9.71 -1.92
N ILE A 29 -6.89 9.75 -1.45
CA ILE A 29 -7.25 9.43 -0.06
C ILE A 29 -8.06 8.13 -0.08
N PHE A 30 -7.62 7.15 0.70
CA PHE A 30 -8.25 5.85 0.88
C PHE A 30 -8.73 5.68 2.33
N GLY A 31 -9.91 5.07 2.49
CA GLY A 31 -10.51 4.80 3.78
C GLY A 31 -10.92 6.05 4.58
N GLY A 32 -11.21 5.84 5.87
CA GLY A 32 -11.65 6.85 6.80
C GLY A 32 -13.04 7.44 6.51
N ASP A 33 -13.36 8.48 7.25
CA ASP A 33 -14.63 9.20 7.13
C ASP A 33 -14.54 10.26 6.02
N LYS A 34 -15.57 10.31 5.16
CA LYS A 34 -15.68 11.23 4.01
C LYS A 34 -15.88 12.67 4.45
N ASP A 35 -16.52 12.88 5.61
CA ASP A 35 -16.84 14.21 6.13
C ASP A 35 -15.76 14.72 7.11
N CYS A 36 -14.65 13.98 7.26
CA CYS A 36 -13.56 14.36 8.14
C CYS A 36 -12.69 15.47 7.54
N GLU A 37 -12.50 16.55 8.30
CA GLU A 37 -11.42 17.52 8.06
C GLU A 37 -10.07 16.90 8.45
N HIS A 38 -9.46 16.20 7.49
CA HIS A 38 -8.26 15.40 7.73
C HIS A 38 -7.09 16.19 8.31
N GLU A 39 -6.44 15.59 9.29
CA GLU A 39 -5.20 16.09 9.90
C GLU A 39 -4.10 15.04 9.72
N TRP A 40 -3.12 15.36 8.88
CA TRP A 40 -2.13 14.40 8.39
C TRP A 40 -0.94 14.27 9.34
N GLY A 41 -0.69 13.04 9.79
CA GLY A 41 0.39 12.69 10.68
C GLY A 41 0.93 11.29 10.39
N PHE A 42 1.89 10.85 11.21
CA PHE A 42 2.44 9.50 11.12
C PHE A 42 1.38 8.47 11.53
N SER A 43 1.51 7.23 11.05
CA SER A 43 0.59 6.17 11.48
C SER A 43 0.59 6.08 13.01
N PRO A 44 -0.58 6.14 13.68
CA PRO A 44 -0.68 5.91 15.13
C PRO A 44 -0.38 4.45 15.48
N VAL A 45 -0.37 3.55 14.48
CA VAL A 45 -0.04 2.15 14.67
C VAL A 45 1.48 2.03 14.68
N GLU A 46 2.08 2.09 15.87
CA GLU A 46 3.33 1.35 16.09
C GLU A 46 3.08 -0.07 15.61
N HIS A 47 3.92 -0.59 14.71
CA HIS A 47 3.83 -1.96 14.23
C HIS A 47 3.95 -2.92 15.43
N ASP A 48 2.82 -3.28 16.05
CA ASP A 48 2.72 -4.41 16.95
C ASP A 48 2.81 -5.64 16.05
N ASN A 49 4.05 -5.97 15.70
CA ASN A 49 4.39 -7.16 14.95
C ASN A 49 3.78 -8.35 15.69
N LEU A 50 2.71 -8.94 15.15
CA LEU A 50 2.20 -10.26 15.52
C LEU A 50 2.01 -10.47 17.04
N ARG A 51 0.93 -9.95 17.62
CA ARG A 51 0.46 -10.47 18.92
C ARG A 51 -1.03 -10.75 18.92
N TYR A 52 -1.35 -12.03 18.70
CA TYR A 52 -2.49 -12.68 19.33
C TYR A 52 -2.39 -12.39 20.85
N ARG A 53 -3.13 -11.39 21.32
CA ARG A 53 -3.14 -10.97 22.74
C ARG A 53 -3.93 -12.00 23.55
N GLY A 54 -3.31 -13.13 23.85
CA GLY A 54 -3.72 -13.97 24.96
C GLY A 54 -3.48 -13.21 26.27
N HIS A 55 -4.48 -13.16 27.14
CA HIS A 55 -4.60 -12.26 28.29
C HIS A 55 -3.51 -12.36 29.39
N ASN A 56 -2.43 -13.15 29.25
CA ASN A 56 -1.54 -13.47 30.38
C ASN A 56 -0.02 -13.59 30.05
N ALA A 57 0.51 -12.85 29.07
CA ALA A 57 1.97 -12.85 28.81
C ALA A 57 2.66 -11.64 29.47
N ASN A 58 3.26 -11.86 30.64
CA ASN A 58 4.10 -10.90 31.37
C ASN A 58 5.50 -10.80 30.71
N VAL A 59 5.66 -10.00 29.66
CA VAL A 59 6.97 -9.66 29.09
C VAL A 59 7.14 -8.14 28.94
N GLY A 60 7.92 -7.56 29.86
CA GLY A 60 8.67 -6.32 29.65
C GLY A 60 7.88 -5.01 29.62
N SER A 61 7.30 -4.61 30.75
CA SER A 61 6.61 -3.32 30.95
C SER A 61 7.54 -2.10 31.03
N ASN A 62 8.85 -2.25 30.80
CA ASN A 62 9.82 -1.18 31.03
C ASN A 62 10.07 -0.40 29.73
N LYS A 63 9.27 0.65 29.52
CA LYS A 63 9.58 1.68 28.50
C LYS A 63 10.80 2.46 28.98
N ASN A 64 11.94 2.39 28.27
CA ASN A 64 13.11 3.21 28.56
C ASN A 64 12.93 4.61 27.92
N PRO A 65 12.71 5.68 28.72
CA PRO A 65 12.41 7.01 28.19
C PRO A 65 13.60 7.67 27.46
N GLU A 66 14.83 7.20 27.64
CA GLU A 66 16.00 7.76 26.94
C GLU A 66 16.09 7.36 25.47
N ILE A 67 15.51 6.20 25.10
CA ILE A 67 15.52 5.67 23.73
C ILE A 67 14.35 6.24 22.92
N HIS A 68 13.23 6.56 23.58
CA HIS A 68 12.01 7.05 22.96
C HIS A 68 11.83 8.56 23.15
N LYS A 69 12.85 9.36 22.79
CA LYS A 69 12.61 10.80 22.59
C LYS A 69 11.70 10.95 21.38
N GLY A 70 10.43 11.26 21.63
CA GLY A 70 9.44 11.60 20.61
C GLY A 70 9.95 12.76 19.77
N LYS A 71 10.61 12.45 18.65
CA LYS A 71 10.81 13.44 17.60
C LYS A 71 9.41 13.70 17.06
N GLU A 72 8.93 14.93 17.21
CA GLU A 72 7.85 15.46 16.40
C GLU A 72 8.28 15.31 14.94
N ARG A 73 7.86 14.21 14.33
CA ARG A 73 8.04 14.02 12.90
C ARG A 73 6.83 14.73 12.28
N SER A 74 7.08 15.86 11.64
CA SER A 74 6.13 16.46 10.69
C SER A 74 6.15 15.65 9.38
N GLY A 75 4.98 15.37 8.79
CA GLY A 75 4.87 14.79 7.44
C GLY A 75 4.59 13.28 7.37
N GLY A 76 3.43 12.85 7.86
CA GLY A 76 2.94 11.49 7.64
C GLY A 76 1.68 11.44 6.77
N SER A 77 1.39 10.25 6.25
CA SER A 77 0.32 9.99 5.27
C SER A 77 -1.00 9.54 5.91
N PHE A 78 -1.11 9.51 7.23
CA PHE A 78 -2.30 8.98 7.92
C PHE A 78 -3.07 10.09 8.61
N CYS A 79 -4.38 10.12 8.42
CA CYS A 79 -5.27 11.02 9.12
C CYS A 79 -5.37 10.59 10.59
N GLN A 80 -5.01 11.49 11.50
CA GLN A 80 -5.05 11.22 12.95
C GLN A 80 -6.47 11.14 13.52
N LYS A 81 -7.45 11.69 12.80
CA LYS A 81 -8.86 11.73 13.24
C LYS A 81 -9.66 10.49 12.80
N CYS A 82 -9.48 10.05 11.56
CA CYS A 82 -10.31 8.98 10.96
C CYS A 82 -9.51 7.79 10.40
N GLY A 83 -8.19 7.80 10.49
CA GLY A 83 -7.35 6.70 10.01
C GLY A 83 -7.20 6.60 8.49
N ALA A 84 -7.79 7.52 7.71
CA ALA A 84 -7.61 7.57 6.27
C ALA A 84 -6.13 7.63 5.88
N TRP A 85 -5.77 7.01 4.76
CA TRP A 85 -4.43 7.07 4.21
C TRP A 85 -4.40 7.95 2.96
N LYS A 86 -3.43 8.87 2.90
CA LYS A 86 -3.16 9.73 1.76
C LYS A 86 -1.88 9.29 1.04
N GLY A 87 -2.03 8.86 -0.20
CA GLY A 87 -0.90 8.46 -1.03
C GLY A 87 -1.36 7.96 -2.40
N GLN A 88 -0.44 7.35 -3.13
CA GLN A 88 -0.73 6.82 -4.47
C GLN A 88 -0.97 5.31 -4.42
N LEU A 89 -2.00 4.84 -5.12
CA LEU A 89 -2.24 3.41 -5.32
C LEU A 89 -0.99 2.69 -5.84
N GLY A 90 -0.63 1.58 -5.19
CA GLY A 90 0.60 0.84 -5.46
C GLY A 90 1.80 1.31 -4.61
N LEU A 91 1.71 2.42 -3.88
CA LEU A 91 2.75 2.89 -2.94
C LEU A 91 2.31 2.82 -1.48
N GLU A 92 1.36 1.95 -1.17
CA GLU A 92 0.90 1.69 0.18
C GLU A 92 2.04 1.19 1.07
N PRO A 93 2.05 1.56 2.36
CA PRO A 93 3.12 1.12 3.26
C PRO A 93 3.20 -0.40 3.45
N THR A 94 2.09 -1.12 3.31
CA THR A 94 2.01 -2.59 3.43
C THR A 94 1.30 -3.20 2.22
N PRO A 95 1.64 -4.46 1.88
CA PRO A 95 0.90 -5.18 0.86
C PRO A 95 -0.57 -5.39 1.27
N GLU A 96 -0.85 -5.56 2.56
CA GLU A 96 -2.22 -5.70 3.06
C GLU A 96 -3.09 -4.46 2.76
N MET A 97 -2.56 -3.25 2.97
CA MET A 97 -3.28 -2.01 2.61
C MET A 97 -3.48 -1.90 1.10
N TYR A 98 -2.49 -2.28 0.30
CA TYR A 98 -2.63 -2.29 -1.15
C TYR A 98 -3.75 -3.23 -1.61
N ILE A 99 -3.82 -4.44 -1.06
CA ILE A 99 -4.91 -5.39 -1.33
C ILE A 99 -6.25 -4.82 -0.89
N GLU A 100 -6.34 -4.19 0.28
CA GLU A 100 -7.56 -3.56 0.76
C GLU A 100 -8.06 -2.46 -0.18
N HIS A 101 -7.17 -1.56 -0.61
CA HIS A 101 -7.52 -0.48 -1.53
C HIS A 101 -7.95 -1.01 -2.90
N LEU A 102 -7.26 -2.02 -3.43
CA LEU A 102 -7.67 -2.67 -4.67
C LEU A 102 -9.04 -3.32 -4.53
N THR A 103 -9.30 -4.03 -3.43
CA THR A 103 -10.61 -4.64 -3.18
C THR A 103 -11.71 -3.60 -3.11
N GLN A 104 -11.47 -2.42 -2.50
CA GLN A 104 -12.43 -1.31 -2.53
C GLN A 104 -12.72 -0.83 -3.97
N ILE A 105 -11.69 -0.68 -4.80
CA ILE A 105 -11.84 -0.28 -6.22
C ILE A 105 -12.60 -1.36 -6.99
N PHE A 106 -12.26 -2.63 -6.81
CA PHE A 106 -12.96 -3.71 -7.51
C PHE A 106 -14.38 -3.89 -7.00
N ASN A 107 -14.70 -3.61 -5.74
CA ASN A 107 -16.09 -3.59 -5.29
C ASN A 107 -16.92 -2.53 -6.04
N GLU A 108 -16.34 -1.37 -6.35
CA GLU A 108 -16.98 -0.40 -7.24
C GLU A 108 -17.08 -0.90 -8.68
N ALA A 109 -16.07 -1.61 -9.19
CA ALA A 109 -16.14 -2.25 -10.50
C ALA A 109 -17.26 -3.30 -10.56
N LYS A 110 -17.45 -4.07 -9.48
CA LYS A 110 -18.51 -5.06 -9.35
C LYS A 110 -19.90 -4.42 -9.39
N ARG A 111 -20.08 -3.27 -8.72
CA ARG A 111 -21.35 -2.52 -8.72
C ARG A 111 -21.75 -2.07 -10.12
N VAL A 112 -20.81 -1.56 -10.90
CA VAL A 112 -21.10 -1.06 -12.26
C VAL A 112 -21.17 -2.18 -13.29
N LEU A 113 -20.62 -3.37 -13.01
CA LEU A 113 -20.74 -4.53 -13.89
C LEU A 113 -22.16 -5.10 -13.86
N LYS A 114 -22.66 -5.49 -15.03
CA LYS A 114 -23.87 -6.31 -15.14
C LYS A 114 -23.67 -7.66 -14.45
N LYS A 115 -24.76 -8.35 -14.13
CA LYS A 115 -24.74 -9.68 -13.47
C LYS A 115 -23.97 -10.73 -14.27
N GLU A 116 -24.04 -10.64 -15.59
CA GLU A 116 -23.33 -11.47 -16.56
C GLU A 116 -21.95 -10.92 -16.96
N GLY A 117 -21.58 -9.75 -16.44
CA GLY A 117 -20.35 -9.06 -16.79
C GLY A 117 -19.10 -9.79 -16.29
N THR A 118 -17.95 -9.50 -16.92
CA THR A 118 -16.67 -10.14 -16.58
C THR A 118 -15.58 -9.13 -16.29
N LEU A 119 -14.67 -9.48 -15.38
CA LEU A 119 -13.47 -8.71 -15.09
C LEU A 119 -12.23 -9.52 -15.44
N TRP A 120 -11.36 -8.93 -16.26
CA TRP A 120 -10.08 -9.48 -16.67
C TRP A 120 -8.96 -8.65 -16.05
N LEU A 121 -8.16 -9.28 -15.19
CA LEU A 121 -7.11 -8.61 -14.45
C LEU A 121 -5.75 -9.13 -14.89
N ASN A 122 -4.92 -8.24 -15.43
CA ASN A 122 -3.52 -8.52 -15.68
C ASN A 122 -2.67 -8.03 -14.50
N MET A 123 -2.05 -8.96 -13.78
CA MET A 123 -1.25 -8.65 -12.59
C MET A 123 -0.13 -9.67 -12.43
N GLY A 124 1.10 -9.17 -12.23
CA GLY A 124 2.25 -9.95 -11.81
C GLY A 124 2.54 -9.77 -10.32
N ASP A 125 3.27 -10.71 -9.75
CA ASP A 125 3.68 -10.62 -8.35
C ASP A 125 4.86 -9.64 -8.15
N THR A 126 5.03 -9.22 -6.90
CA THR A 126 6.12 -8.37 -6.43
C THR A 126 7.06 -9.17 -5.56
N TYR A 127 8.36 -8.90 -5.66
CA TYR A 127 9.35 -9.48 -4.76
C TYR A 127 9.56 -8.61 -3.51
N GLY A 128 9.60 -9.25 -2.35
CA GLY A 128 10.07 -8.63 -1.10
C GLY A 128 11.50 -8.10 -1.28
N GLY A 129 11.78 -6.95 -0.71
CA GLY A 129 13.14 -6.36 -0.71
C GLY A 129 13.65 -5.85 -2.07
N GLY A 130 12.81 -5.75 -3.09
CA GLY A 130 13.18 -5.10 -4.35
C GLY A 130 12.86 -3.61 -4.34
N GLN A 131 13.83 -2.76 -4.02
CA GLN A 131 13.94 -1.54 -4.82
C GLN A 131 14.19 -2.02 -6.26
N ALA A 132 13.50 -1.45 -7.23
CA ALA A 132 13.97 -1.48 -8.61
C ALA A 132 15.31 -0.72 -8.64
N HIS A 133 16.38 -1.39 -8.24
CA HIS A 133 17.72 -1.00 -8.61
C HIS A 133 17.81 -1.29 -10.10
N SER A 134 17.44 -0.30 -10.90
CA SER A 134 18.16 -0.13 -12.14
C SER A 134 19.58 0.26 -11.73
N ASP A 135 20.42 -0.74 -11.45
CA ASP A 135 21.88 -0.61 -11.34
C ASP A 135 22.47 -0.29 -12.72
N TRP A 136 21.91 0.72 -13.39
CA TRP A 136 22.71 1.52 -14.29
C TRP A 136 23.68 2.25 -13.38
N ASN A 137 24.84 1.63 -13.20
CA ASN A 137 26.03 2.23 -12.64
C ASN A 137 26.00 3.72 -12.98
N VAL A 138 25.76 4.55 -11.96
CA VAL A 138 25.94 5.99 -12.09
C VAL A 138 27.42 6.16 -12.32
N ARG A 139 27.84 6.14 -13.59
CA ARG A 139 29.15 6.63 -14.00
C ARG A 139 29.23 8.05 -13.45
N GLU A 140 30.28 8.35 -12.69
CA GLU A 140 30.52 9.66 -12.08
C GLU A 140 30.45 10.81 -13.10
N ASP A 141 30.63 10.51 -14.38
CA ASP A 141 30.68 11.48 -15.48
C ASP A 141 29.31 11.82 -16.12
N TYR A 142 28.18 11.43 -15.52
CA TYR A 142 26.86 11.68 -16.15
C TYR A 142 26.30 13.09 -15.83
N PRO A 143 25.96 13.92 -16.84
CA PRO A 143 25.49 15.28 -16.62
C PRO A 143 24.21 15.34 -15.77
N GLU A 144 24.20 16.20 -14.75
CA GLU A 144 23.08 16.33 -13.79
C GLU A 144 21.73 16.61 -14.44
N GLU A 145 21.76 17.30 -15.58
CA GLU A 145 20.58 17.73 -16.35
C GLU A 145 19.81 16.56 -16.98
N LYS A 146 20.42 15.38 -17.08
CA LYS A 146 19.80 14.15 -17.63
C LYS A 146 19.39 13.13 -16.56
N LYS A 147 19.47 13.46 -15.26
CA LYS A 147 18.90 12.64 -14.19
C LYS A 147 17.37 12.69 -14.26
N THR A 148 16.77 11.96 -15.19
CA THR A 148 15.32 11.81 -15.29
C THR A 148 14.82 11.04 -14.07
N GLY A 149 14.44 11.78 -13.03
CA GLY A 149 13.27 11.54 -12.17
C GLY A 149 12.98 10.11 -11.72
N GLY A 150 13.99 9.27 -11.50
CA GLY A 150 13.82 8.08 -10.66
C GLY A 150 13.60 8.59 -9.25
N TYR A 151 12.35 8.57 -8.79
CA TYR A 151 12.03 8.87 -7.39
C TYR A 151 12.71 7.77 -6.57
N HIS A 152 13.95 8.02 -6.13
CA HIS A 152 14.49 7.36 -4.97
C HIS A 152 13.45 7.63 -3.90
N SER A 153 12.70 6.60 -3.51
CA SER A 153 12.03 6.65 -2.23
C SER A 153 13.14 7.01 -1.25
N LYS A 154 13.17 8.25 -0.74
CA LYS A 154 14.10 8.71 0.31
C LYS A 154 13.78 8.00 1.63
N LEU A 155 13.47 6.71 1.56
CA LEU A 155 13.41 5.83 2.70
C LEU A 155 14.87 5.51 2.97
N SER A 156 15.45 6.21 3.95
CA SER A 156 16.79 5.92 4.42
C SER A 156 16.89 4.43 4.76
N LYS A 157 18.12 3.90 4.69
CA LYS A 157 18.45 2.52 5.09
C LYS A 157 17.88 2.16 6.47
N GLU A 158 17.68 3.15 7.33
CA GLU A 158 17.10 3.03 8.69
C GLU A 158 15.58 2.74 8.68
N LYS A 159 14.84 3.08 7.62
CA LYS A 159 13.43 2.66 7.44
C LYS A 159 13.29 1.20 7.00
N TRP A 160 14.39 0.53 6.64
CA TRP A 160 14.40 -0.91 6.42
C TRP A 160 14.12 -1.67 7.73
N ASP A 161 14.56 -1.10 8.86
CA ASP A 161 14.40 -1.70 10.20
C ASP A 161 13.07 -1.37 10.89
N SER A 162 12.21 -0.52 10.32
CA SER A 162 10.96 -0.08 10.97
C SER A 162 9.81 -1.09 10.94
N GLY A 163 10.10 -2.40 10.96
CA GLY A 163 9.12 -3.50 11.06
C GLY A 163 8.27 -3.75 9.81
N LEU A 164 7.96 -2.71 9.04
CA LEU A 164 7.13 -2.72 7.82
C LEU A 164 7.72 -3.48 6.64
N ARG A 165 9.04 -3.71 6.61
CA ARG A 165 9.74 -4.40 5.52
C ARG A 165 10.75 -5.44 6.02
N LYS A 166 10.36 -6.23 7.04
CA LYS A 166 11.00 -7.55 7.30
C LYS A 166 10.58 -8.63 6.28
N LEU A 167 10.18 -8.22 5.08
CA LEU A 167 9.86 -9.14 4.00
C LEU A 167 11.17 -9.70 3.48
N MET A 168 11.29 -11.03 3.43
CA MET A 168 12.51 -11.67 2.97
C MET A 168 12.85 -11.18 1.54
N PRO A 169 14.07 -10.65 1.33
CA PRO A 169 14.47 -10.21 0.01
C PRO A 169 14.34 -11.34 -1.02
N LYS A 170 13.89 -10.98 -2.23
CA LYS A 170 13.73 -11.91 -3.36
C LYS A 170 12.74 -13.05 -3.11
N CYS A 171 11.83 -12.90 -2.15
CA CYS A 171 10.68 -13.79 -2.00
C CYS A 171 9.43 -13.20 -2.67
N LEU A 172 8.67 -14.04 -3.37
CA LEU A 172 7.36 -13.69 -3.92
C LEU A 172 6.41 -13.28 -2.80
N MET A 173 5.70 -12.18 -3.00
CA MET A 173 4.78 -11.60 -2.02
C MET A 173 3.37 -12.20 -2.13
N MET A 174 3.12 -12.98 -3.17
CA MET A 174 1.83 -13.61 -3.46
C MET A 174 0.72 -12.56 -3.63
N ILE A 175 1.03 -11.41 -4.24
CA ILE A 175 0.07 -10.32 -4.46
C ILE A 175 -1.14 -10.77 -5.30
N PRO A 176 -0.97 -11.47 -6.44
CA PRO A 176 -2.11 -11.95 -7.21
C PRO A 176 -3.02 -12.86 -6.40
N GLU A 177 -2.45 -13.78 -5.62
CA GLU A 177 -3.19 -14.76 -4.82
C GLU A 177 -3.90 -14.11 -3.63
N ARG A 178 -3.24 -13.17 -2.95
CA ARG A 178 -3.85 -12.37 -1.87
C ARG A 178 -5.03 -11.56 -2.37
N LEU A 179 -4.90 -10.93 -3.54
CA LEU A 179 -5.98 -10.18 -4.16
C LEU A 179 -7.13 -11.11 -4.54
N ALA A 180 -6.84 -12.22 -5.24
CA ALA A 180 -7.86 -13.18 -5.62
C ALA A 180 -8.66 -13.68 -4.41
N TRP A 181 -7.97 -14.01 -3.31
CA TRP A 181 -8.62 -14.39 -2.06
C TRP A 181 -9.51 -13.28 -1.49
N SER A 182 -9.01 -12.05 -1.43
CA SER A 182 -9.79 -10.90 -0.95
C SER A 182 -11.03 -10.65 -1.80
N LEU A 183 -10.93 -10.75 -3.12
CA LEU A 183 -12.06 -10.59 -4.04
C LEU A 183 -13.09 -11.70 -3.86
N ILE A 184 -12.66 -12.97 -3.72
CA ILE A 184 -13.56 -14.09 -3.45
C ILE A 184 -14.34 -13.86 -2.15
N GLN A 185 -13.67 -13.39 -1.09
CA GLN A 185 -14.34 -13.03 0.18
C GLN A 185 -15.35 -11.87 0.02
N ASN A 186 -15.20 -11.04 -1.00
CA ASN A 186 -16.14 -9.97 -1.37
C ASN A 186 -17.15 -10.44 -2.45
N GLY A 187 -17.35 -11.74 -2.57
CA GLY A 187 -18.36 -12.38 -3.41
C GLY A 187 -18.04 -12.35 -4.90
N TRP A 188 -16.78 -12.14 -5.30
CA TRP A 188 -16.35 -12.41 -6.66
C TRP A 188 -16.22 -13.91 -6.91
N ILE A 189 -16.38 -14.31 -8.16
CA ILE A 189 -16.18 -15.68 -8.61
C ILE A 189 -14.92 -15.70 -9.46
N LEU A 190 -13.90 -16.43 -9.01
CA LEU A 190 -12.72 -16.74 -9.82
C LEU A 190 -13.07 -17.92 -10.72
N ARG A 191 -12.89 -17.76 -12.04
CA ARG A 191 -13.19 -18.78 -13.06
C ARG A 191 -11.91 -19.26 -13.74
#